data_AF-A0A6J6ITW8-F1
#
_entry.id   AF-A0A6J6ITW8-F1
#
_cell.length_a   1.000
_cell.length_b   1.000
_cell.length_c   1.000
_cell.angle_alpha   90.00
_cell.angle_beta   90.00
_cell.angle_gamma   90.00
#
_symmetry.space_group_name_H-M   'P 1'
#
loop_
_entity.id
_entity.type
_entity.pdbx_description
1 polymer ?
#
loop_
_entity_poly.entity_id
_entity_poly.type
_entity_poly.pdbx_seq_one_letter_code
_entity_poly.pdbx_strand_id
1 'polypeptide(L)'
;MTNAVDSQQNGLDHVVVSAGTPAEWLEMPQDDWMSRLKALAKGAGVEGAHWVTLLPHHGAEFTDSEYERYVAMMSALPHMATVDALHGVRFVWQMGNGPRIIVDPRPDGHQRFAATVEALRLQGINPDAVDEVVLSDAILFPAVQEPDLVVVMGPANQIPESMVWELAYSELVFIDLSWWEFDASHLELAIDDFNRRHRRFGGLDS
;
A
#
# COMPACT_ATOMS: atom_id res chain seq x y z
N MET A 1 38.44 1.00 14.16
CA MET A 1 38.34 -0.40 14.65
C MET A 1 37.24 -0.36 15.70
N THR A 2 36.00 -0.68 15.37
CA THR A 2 35.55 -2.03 14.98
C THR A 2 34.50 -1.94 13.89
N ASN A 3 34.66 -2.76 12.85
CA ASN A 3 33.67 -2.97 11.79
C ASN A 3 32.39 -3.57 12.39
N ALA A 4 31.24 -3.04 12.02
CA ALA A 4 30.01 -3.80 11.93
C ALA A 4 29.68 -3.91 10.43
N VAL A 5 30.07 -5.04 9.85
CA VAL A 5 29.47 -5.58 8.64
C VAL A 5 28.28 -6.43 9.12
N ASP A 6 27.26 -6.52 8.26
CA ASP A 6 26.04 -7.33 8.31
C ASP A 6 24.85 -6.72 9.08
N SER A 7 23.67 -6.57 8.47
CA SER A 7 23.09 -7.32 7.34
C SER A 7 22.56 -6.43 6.21
N GLN A 8 22.85 -6.77 4.96
CA GLN A 8 21.90 -6.52 3.86
C GLN A 8 20.56 -7.13 4.28
N GLN A 9 19.58 -6.31 4.60
CA GLN A 9 18.19 -6.75 4.68
C GLN A 9 17.78 -7.06 3.24
N ASN A 10 17.96 -8.31 2.84
CA ASN A 10 17.84 -8.74 1.45
C ASN A 10 16.39 -9.11 1.09
N GLY A 11 15.41 -8.55 1.79
CA GLY A 11 13.97 -8.78 1.58
C GLY A 11 13.22 -7.46 1.62
N LEU A 12 12.17 -7.36 0.81
CA LEU A 12 11.21 -6.26 0.85
C LEU A 12 10.48 -6.28 2.20
N ASP A 13 10.33 -5.17 2.90
CA ASP A 13 9.50 -5.10 4.11
C ASP A 13 8.06 -4.70 3.75
N HIS A 14 7.91 -3.70 2.89
CA HIS A 14 6.62 -3.15 2.51
C HIS A 14 6.55 -2.83 1.01
N VAL A 15 5.58 -3.44 0.32
CA VAL A 15 5.26 -3.14 -1.08
C VAL A 15 3.93 -2.39 -1.15
N VAL A 16 3.88 -1.29 -1.89
CA VAL A 16 2.61 -0.62 -2.21
C VAL A 16 2.25 -0.93 -3.65
N VAL A 17 0.99 -1.30 -3.88
CA VAL A 17 0.43 -1.52 -5.22
C VAL A 17 -0.64 -0.46 -5.45
N SER A 18 -0.47 0.36 -6.48
CA SER A 18 -1.52 1.26 -6.99
C SER A 18 -2.21 0.56 -8.15
N ALA A 19 -3.49 0.18 -8.00
CA ALA A 19 -4.21 -0.49 -9.08
C ALA A 19 -5.72 -0.27 -9.04
N GLY A 20 -6.31 -0.04 -10.21
CA GLY A 20 -7.76 0.14 -10.39
C GLY A 20 -8.29 1.42 -9.76
N THR A 21 -9.61 1.50 -9.63
CA THR A 21 -10.34 2.65 -9.09
C THR A 21 -11.37 2.21 -8.04
N PRO A 22 -11.85 3.10 -7.15
CA PRO A 22 -12.91 2.76 -6.21
C PRO A 22 -14.16 2.19 -6.90
N ALA A 23 -14.54 2.73 -8.06
CA ALA A 23 -15.68 2.23 -8.83
C ALA A 23 -15.48 0.77 -9.28
N GLU A 24 -14.33 0.44 -9.86
CA GLU A 24 -14.01 -0.94 -10.26
C GLU A 24 -13.97 -1.88 -9.06
N TRP A 25 -13.42 -1.40 -7.94
CA TRP A 25 -13.33 -2.13 -6.68
C TRP A 25 -14.70 -2.46 -6.07
N LEU A 26 -15.67 -1.55 -6.23
CA LEU A 26 -17.05 -1.76 -5.78
C LEU A 26 -17.82 -2.74 -6.68
N GLU A 27 -17.54 -2.73 -7.99
CA GLU A 27 -18.18 -3.62 -8.96
C GLU A 27 -17.58 -5.04 -8.95
N MET A 28 -16.39 -5.21 -8.40
CA MET A 28 -15.68 -6.49 -8.35
C MET A 28 -16.41 -7.54 -7.48
N PRO A 29 -16.72 -8.72 -8.03
CA PRO A 29 -17.29 -9.84 -7.27
C PRO A 29 -16.37 -10.32 -6.13
N GLN A 30 -16.96 -10.89 -5.08
CA GLN A 30 -16.21 -11.40 -3.91
C GLN A 30 -15.16 -12.46 -4.29
N ASP A 31 -15.49 -13.37 -5.21
CA ASP A 31 -14.55 -14.41 -5.67
C ASP A 31 -13.35 -13.82 -6.41
N ASP A 32 -13.56 -12.73 -7.16
CA ASP A 32 -12.50 -12.01 -7.86
C ASP A 32 -11.63 -11.25 -6.85
N TRP A 33 -12.23 -10.58 -5.86
CA TRP A 33 -11.51 -9.97 -4.74
C TRP A 33 -10.63 -10.97 -3.99
N MET A 34 -11.18 -12.15 -3.68
CA MET A 34 -10.40 -13.22 -3.04
C MET A 34 -9.26 -13.71 -3.93
N SER A 35 -9.44 -13.74 -5.24
CA SER A 35 -8.40 -14.09 -6.20
C SER A 35 -7.29 -13.02 -6.24
N ARG A 36 -7.64 -11.73 -6.19
CA ARG A 36 -6.68 -10.61 -6.14
C ARG A 36 -5.88 -10.60 -4.84
N LEU A 37 -6.51 -10.78 -3.69
CA LEU A 37 -5.82 -10.85 -2.40
C LEU A 37 -4.82 -12.03 -2.35
N LYS A 38 -5.23 -13.20 -2.84
CA LYS A 38 -4.33 -14.37 -2.95
C LYS A 38 -3.17 -14.10 -3.92
N ALA A 39 -3.43 -13.44 -5.04
CA ALA A 39 -2.40 -13.09 -6.01
C ALA A 39 -1.36 -12.11 -5.43
N LEU A 40 -1.81 -11.05 -4.74
CA LEU A 40 -0.94 -10.12 -4.03
C LEU A 40 -0.09 -10.85 -2.98
N ALA A 41 -0.71 -11.69 -2.14
CA ALA A 41 0.02 -12.42 -1.11
C ALA A 41 1.02 -13.42 -1.67
N LYS A 42 0.67 -14.11 -2.76
CA LYS A 42 1.59 -15.03 -3.43
C LYS A 42 2.78 -14.26 -4.02
N GLY A 43 2.52 -13.19 -4.77
CA GLY A 43 3.59 -12.46 -5.45
C GLY A 43 4.55 -11.77 -4.48
N ALA A 44 4.02 -11.14 -3.43
CA ALA A 44 4.83 -10.49 -2.40
C ALA A 44 5.56 -11.50 -1.49
N GLY A 45 4.99 -12.70 -1.30
CA GLY A 45 5.52 -13.73 -0.41
C GLY A 45 6.81 -14.40 -0.91
N VAL A 46 7.13 -14.33 -2.22
CA VAL A 46 8.35 -14.95 -2.79
C VAL A 46 9.62 -14.38 -2.16
N GLU A 47 9.66 -13.06 -1.94
CA GLU A 47 10.80 -12.34 -1.34
C GLU A 47 10.58 -12.01 0.15
N GLY A 48 9.54 -12.58 0.77
CA GLY A 48 9.29 -12.46 2.20
C GLY A 48 8.72 -11.12 2.65
N ALA A 49 8.01 -10.39 1.79
CA ALA A 49 7.37 -9.13 2.18
C ALA A 49 6.45 -9.32 3.39
N HIS A 50 6.57 -8.43 4.37
CA HIS A 50 5.71 -8.44 5.55
C HIS A 50 4.36 -7.76 5.26
N TRP A 51 4.39 -6.70 4.45
CA TRP A 51 3.25 -5.87 4.14
C TRP A 51 3.07 -5.64 2.65
N VAL A 52 1.80 -5.66 2.24
CA VAL A 52 1.35 -5.12 0.96
C VAL A 52 0.28 -4.08 1.24
N THR A 53 0.40 -2.86 0.73
CA THR A 53 -0.70 -1.87 0.75
C THR A 53 -1.24 -1.69 -0.65
N LEU A 54 -2.52 -2.00 -0.85
CA LEU A 54 -3.26 -1.76 -2.08
C LEU A 54 -4.00 -0.43 -1.99
N LEU A 55 -3.67 0.49 -2.90
CA LEU A 55 -4.31 1.79 -3.09
C LEU A 55 -4.95 1.87 -4.49
N PRO A 56 -6.04 2.61 -4.68
CA PRO A 56 -6.54 2.92 -6.02
C PRO A 56 -5.51 3.75 -6.78
N HIS A 57 -5.47 3.61 -8.10
CA HIS A 57 -4.62 4.45 -8.93
C HIS A 57 -5.13 5.91 -8.98
N HIS A 58 -6.45 6.07 -9.10
CA HIS A 58 -7.17 7.34 -9.14
C HIS A 58 -8.67 7.10 -8.93
N GLY A 59 -9.47 8.16 -8.98
CA GLY A 59 -10.93 8.05 -9.11
C GLY A 59 -11.70 8.91 -8.12
N ALA A 60 -13.03 8.88 -8.21
CA ALA A 60 -13.88 9.56 -7.26
C ALA A 60 -13.96 8.79 -5.93
N GLU A 61 -14.02 9.53 -4.82
CA GLU A 61 -14.40 8.98 -3.52
C GLU A 61 -15.79 8.34 -3.60
N PHE A 62 -16.02 7.32 -2.77
CA PHE A 62 -17.34 6.72 -2.64
C PHE A 62 -18.36 7.72 -2.07
N THR A 63 -19.59 7.68 -2.57
CA THR A 63 -20.73 8.22 -1.80
C THR A 63 -20.93 7.41 -0.52
N ASP A 64 -21.60 7.97 0.49
CA ASP A 64 -21.88 7.26 1.75
C ASP A 64 -22.52 5.88 1.52
N SER A 65 -23.50 5.79 0.60
CA SER A 65 -24.17 4.54 0.26
C SER A 65 -23.28 3.52 -0.48
N GLU A 66 -22.30 3.99 -1.25
CA GLU A 66 -21.33 3.13 -1.92
C GLU A 66 -20.29 2.63 -0.92
N TYR A 67 -19.84 3.51 -0.03
CA TYR A 67 -18.91 3.18 1.03
C TYR A 67 -19.50 2.14 1.98
N GLU A 68 -20.76 2.28 2.40
CA GLU A 68 -21.46 1.28 3.22
C GLU A 68 -21.52 -0.10 2.54
N ARG A 69 -21.84 -0.13 1.24
CA ARG A 69 -21.86 -1.38 0.45
C ARG A 69 -20.46 -1.99 0.33
N TYR A 70 -19.45 -1.16 0.07
CA TYR A 70 -18.05 -1.60 -0.03
C TYR A 70 -17.57 -2.19 1.29
N VAL A 71 -17.80 -1.50 2.42
CA VAL A 71 -17.46 -1.99 3.76
C VAL A 71 -18.15 -3.31 4.06
N ALA A 72 -19.45 -3.44 3.75
CA ALA A 72 -20.20 -4.67 3.96
C ALA A 72 -19.63 -5.84 3.13
N MET A 73 -19.28 -5.58 1.87
CA MET A 73 -18.68 -6.57 0.97
C MET A 73 -17.29 -7.00 1.46
N MET A 74 -16.39 -6.05 1.73
CA MET A 74 -15.02 -6.35 2.15
C MET A 74 -14.99 -7.07 3.51
N SER A 75 -15.80 -6.63 4.46
CA SER A 75 -15.86 -7.25 5.80
C SER A 75 -16.43 -8.67 5.78
N ALA A 76 -17.16 -9.04 4.72
CA ALA A 76 -17.67 -10.39 4.54
C ALA A 76 -16.63 -11.36 3.94
N LEU A 77 -15.50 -10.85 3.43
CA LEU A 77 -14.45 -11.70 2.86
C LEU A 77 -13.75 -12.53 3.97
N PRO A 78 -13.47 -13.82 3.73
CA PRO A 78 -12.72 -14.64 4.68
C PRO A 78 -11.36 -14.05 5.00
N HIS A 79 -10.98 -14.10 6.29
CA HIS A 79 -9.72 -13.58 6.83
C HIS A 79 -9.54 -12.06 6.76
N MET A 80 -10.62 -11.32 6.48
CA MET A 80 -10.60 -9.85 6.52
C MET A 80 -10.84 -9.33 7.93
N ALA A 81 -10.03 -8.37 8.35
CA ALA A 81 -10.24 -7.54 9.53
C ALA A 81 -10.38 -6.07 9.13
N THR A 82 -11.07 -5.28 9.94
CA THR A 82 -11.14 -3.82 9.78
C THR A 82 -10.21 -3.15 10.80
N VAL A 83 -9.57 -2.08 10.38
CA VAL A 83 -8.64 -1.28 11.19
C VAL A 83 -9.02 0.19 11.04
N ASP A 84 -9.23 0.88 12.16
CA ASP A 84 -9.36 2.34 12.17
C ASP A 84 -7.96 2.94 12.07
N ALA A 85 -7.70 3.63 10.95
CA ALA A 85 -6.40 4.22 10.65
C ALA A 85 -6.35 5.71 10.96
N LEU A 86 -7.26 6.29 11.76
CA LEU A 86 -7.39 7.73 12.04
C LEU A 86 -8.04 8.53 10.90
N HIS A 87 -7.49 8.42 9.69
CA HIS A 87 -8.04 9.11 8.52
C HIS A 87 -9.26 8.38 7.92
N GLY A 88 -9.58 7.17 8.39
CA GLY A 88 -10.65 6.31 7.87
C GLY A 88 -10.36 4.81 8.07
N VAL A 89 -11.28 3.96 7.60
CA VAL A 89 -11.16 2.49 7.76
C VAL A 89 -10.25 1.90 6.69
N ARG A 90 -9.33 1.03 7.12
CA ARG A 90 -8.55 0.14 6.27
C ARG A 90 -8.98 -1.30 6.50
N PHE A 91 -8.86 -2.12 5.47
CA PHE A 91 -9.12 -3.54 5.54
C PHE A 91 -7.79 -4.29 5.56
N VAL A 92 -7.61 -5.23 6.48
CA VAL A 92 -6.39 -6.02 6.59
C VAL A 92 -6.72 -7.48 6.40
N TRP A 93 -6.17 -8.07 5.36
CA TRP A 93 -6.32 -9.47 5.02
C TRP A 93 -5.01 -10.23 5.26
N GLN A 94 -5.10 -11.44 5.79
CA GLN A 94 -3.94 -12.32 5.94
C GLN A 94 -4.32 -13.79 5.84
N MET A 95 -3.56 -14.57 5.06
CA MET A 95 -3.72 -16.02 4.98
C MET A 95 -2.55 -16.73 5.67
N GLY A 96 -2.84 -17.49 6.73
CA GLY A 96 -1.81 -18.19 7.50
C GLY A 96 -0.73 -17.23 8.03
N ASN A 97 0.54 -17.55 7.78
CA ASN A 97 1.68 -16.69 8.12
C ASN A 97 2.20 -15.89 6.91
N GLY A 98 1.39 -15.71 5.86
CA GLY A 98 1.75 -14.91 4.69
C GLY A 98 1.77 -13.41 4.98
N PRO A 99 2.12 -12.58 3.97
CA PRO A 99 2.06 -11.11 4.07
C PRO A 99 0.68 -10.64 4.53
N ARG A 100 0.67 -9.52 5.26
CA ARG A 100 -0.55 -8.78 5.56
C ARG A 100 -0.84 -7.81 4.44
N ILE A 101 -2.05 -7.87 3.90
CA ILE A 101 -2.50 -6.98 2.83
C ILE A 101 -3.43 -5.93 3.43
N ILE A 102 -3.02 -4.68 3.34
CA ILE A 102 -3.83 -3.52 3.64
C ILE A 102 -4.56 -3.12 2.35
N VAL A 103 -5.87 -2.94 2.40
CA VAL A 103 -6.66 -2.33 1.34
C VAL A 103 -7.25 -1.04 1.87
N ASP A 104 -6.93 0.07 1.21
CA ASP A 104 -7.40 1.40 1.55
C ASP A 104 -8.12 1.98 0.33
N PRO A 105 -9.46 2.15 0.37
CA PRO A 105 -10.24 2.52 -0.80
C PRO A 105 -10.14 3.99 -1.20
N ARG A 106 -9.38 4.82 -0.46
CA ARG A 106 -9.32 6.26 -0.72
C ARG A 106 -8.40 6.58 -1.90
N PRO A 107 -8.92 7.16 -2.99
CA PRO A 107 -8.15 7.49 -4.18
C PRO A 107 -7.27 8.74 -4.03
N ASP A 108 -7.49 9.60 -3.03
CA ASP A 108 -6.79 10.89 -2.91
C ASP A 108 -5.81 10.92 -1.72
N GLY A 109 -4.51 10.91 -2.03
CA GLY A 109 -3.45 10.97 -1.03
C GLY A 109 -3.34 12.31 -0.31
N HIS A 110 -3.73 13.42 -0.96
CA HIS A 110 -3.72 14.75 -0.36
C HIS A 110 -4.83 14.89 0.69
N GLN A 111 -6.03 14.40 0.38
CA GLN A 111 -7.14 14.35 1.32
C GLN A 111 -6.81 13.43 2.50
N ARG A 112 -6.22 12.26 2.21
CA ARG A 112 -5.74 11.34 3.25
C ARG A 112 -4.74 12.02 4.20
N PHE A 113 -3.78 12.77 3.66
CA PHE A 113 -2.83 13.53 4.47
C PHE A 113 -3.52 14.58 5.34
N ALA A 114 -4.40 15.40 4.77
CA ALA A 114 -5.14 16.42 5.51
C ALA A 114 -6.02 15.82 6.62
N ALA A 115 -6.71 14.72 6.33
CA ALA A 115 -7.53 14.00 7.30
C ALA A 115 -6.69 13.43 8.44
N THR A 116 -5.48 12.94 8.15
CA THR A 116 -4.54 12.44 9.17
C THR A 116 -4.14 13.55 10.14
N VAL A 117 -3.75 14.72 9.63
CA VAL A 117 -3.37 15.88 10.45
C VAL A 117 -4.53 16.34 11.32
N GLU A 118 -5.74 16.41 10.77
CA GLU A 118 -6.94 16.77 11.53
C GLU A 118 -7.27 15.73 12.61
N ALA A 119 -7.13 14.44 12.32
CA ALA A 119 -7.34 13.38 13.30
C ALA A 119 -6.35 13.47 14.47
N LEU A 120 -5.05 13.70 14.20
CA LEU A 120 -4.04 13.93 15.24
C LEU A 120 -4.40 15.14 16.11
N ARG A 121 -4.87 16.23 15.50
CA ARG A 121 -5.33 17.43 16.23
C ARG A 121 -6.53 17.11 17.12
N LEU A 122 -7.52 16.37 16.62
CA LEU A 122 -8.72 15.98 17.38
C LEU A 122 -8.40 15.03 18.53
N GLN A 123 -7.36 14.20 18.40
CA GLN A 123 -6.84 13.37 19.49
C GLN A 123 -6.03 14.14 20.53
N GLY A 124 -5.81 15.45 20.33
CA GLY A 124 -5.10 16.30 21.27
C GLY A 124 -3.60 16.09 21.27
N ILE A 125 -3.03 15.60 20.17
CA ILE A 125 -1.57 15.52 20.00
C ILE A 125 -1.00 16.94 20.07
N ASN A 126 0.06 17.11 20.86
CA ASN A 126 0.78 18.38 20.95
C ASN A 126 1.40 18.72 19.58
N PRO A 127 1.13 19.90 18.98
CA PRO A 127 1.72 20.30 17.72
C PRO A 127 3.26 20.20 17.68
N ASP A 128 3.94 20.48 18.79
CA ASP A 128 5.40 20.39 18.88
C ASP A 128 5.93 18.95 18.87
N ALA A 129 5.04 17.97 19.07
CA ALA A 129 5.36 16.55 19.02
C ALA A 129 5.04 15.92 17.66
N VAL A 130 4.46 16.67 16.71
CA VAL A 130 4.22 16.18 15.36
C VAL A 130 5.52 16.30 14.56
N ASP A 131 6.14 15.16 14.29
CA ASP A 131 7.34 15.02 13.47
C ASP A 131 7.10 14.05 12.29
N GLU A 132 8.14 13.77 11.50
CA GLU A 132 8.05 12.85 10.36
C GLU A 132 7.69 11.42 10.78
N VAL A 133 8.10 10.98 11.98
CA VAL A 133 7.80 9.64 12.48
C VAL A 133 6.32 9.53 12.85
N VAL A 134 5.78 10.51 13.58
CA VAL A 134 4.36 10.55 13.94
C VAL A 134 3.47 10.58 12.69
N LEU A 135 3.85 11.37 11.68
CA LEU A 135 3.11 11.42 10.43
C LEU A 135 3.24 10.12 9.63
N SER A 136 4.45 9.56 9.51
CA SER A 136 4.69 8.30 8.80
C SER A 136 3.90 7.15 9.43
N ASP A 137 3.98 6.99 10.76
CA ASP A 137 3.24 5.97 11.51
C ASP A 137 1.73 6.12 11.30
N ALA A 138 1.21 7.35 11.37
CA ALA A 138 -0.22 7.61 11.20
C ALA A 138 -0.68 7.31 9.76
N ILE A 139 0.03 7.78 8.74
CA ILE A 139 -0.36 7.61 7.32
C ILE A 139 -0.23 6.16 6.88
N LEU A 140 0.83 5.46 7.30
CA LEU A 140 1.15 4.09 6.86
C LEU A 140 0.49 3.01 7.73
N PHE A 141 -0.15 3.38 8.84
CA PHE A 141 -0.78 2.41 9.76
C PHE A 141 -1.74 1.45 9.04
N PRO A 142 -1.67 0.12 9.26
CA PRO A 142 -0.87 -0.57 10.28
C PRO A 142 0.50 -1.07 9.80
N ALA A 143 0.96 -0.74 8.59
CA ALA A 143 2.24 -1.22 8.09
C ALA A 143 3.41 -0.73 8.94
N VAL A 144 3.40 0.53 9.37
CA VAL A 144 4.45 1.23 10.15
C VAL A 144 5.87 1.20 9.55
N GLN A 145 6.10 0.50 8.43
CA GLN A 145 7.33 0.55 7.65
C GLN A 145 7.10 1.38 6.39
N GLU A 146 8.07 2.23 6.06
CA GLU A 146 8.11 2.95 4.78
C GLU A 146 8.14 1.94 3.61
N PRO A 147 7.47 2.23 2.47
CA PRO A 147 7.52 1.34 1.32
C PRO A 147 8.93 1.23 0.73
N ASP A 148 9.35 0.00 0.42
CA ASP A 148 10.56 -0.25 -0.36
C ASP A 148 10.30 -0.07 -1.86
N LEU A 149 9.14 -0.57 -2.30
CA LEU A 149 8.74 -0.68 -3.69
C LEU A 149 7.30 -0.23 -3.85
N VAL A 150 7.08 0.61 -4.84
CA VAL A 150 5.77 0.98 -5.35
C VAL A 150 5.59 0.40 -6.74
N VAL A 151 4.57 -0.45 -6.88
CA VAL A 151 4.12 -1.00 -8.17
C VAL A 151 2.89 -0.23 -8.63
N VAL A 152 2.99 0.43 -9.78
CA VAL A 152 1.91 1.20 -10.38
C VAL A 152 1.36 0.42 -11.56
N MET A 153 0.10 -0.02 -11.47
CA MET A 153 -0.60 -0.68 -12.55
C MET A 153 -1.46 0.28 -13.37
N GLY A 154 -1.48 0.05 -14.68
CA GLY A 154 -2.17 0.87 -15.66
C GLY A 154 -1.21 1.73 -16.49
N PRO A 155 -1.75 2.67 -17.28
CA PRO A 155 -0.93 3.51 -18.15
C PRO A 155 0.13 4.29 -17.35
N ALA A 156 1.39 4.20 -17.78
CA ALA A 156 2.53 4.88 -17.13
C ALA A 156 2.61 6.39 -17.50
N ASN A 157 1.47 7.08 -17.53
CA ASN A 157 1.38 8.49 -17.92
C ASN A 157 1.22 9.44 -16.73
N GLN A 158 0.93 8.93 -15.53
CA GLN A 158 0.79 9.71 -14.31
C GLN A 158 1.20 8.94 -13.05
N ILE A 159 1.66 9.69 -12.04
CA ILE A 159 1.81 9.19 -10.69
C ILE A 159 0.39 8.96 -10.11
N PRO A 160 0.16 7.91 -9.31
CA PRO A 160 -1.16 7.66 -8.70
C PRO A 160 -1.60 8.83 -7.81
N GLU A 161 -2.86 9.27 -7.95
CA GLU A 161 -3.44 10.34 -7.12
C GLU A 161 -3.47 9.96 -5.63
N SER A 162 -3.50 8.65 -5.37
CA SER A 162 -3.52 8.11 -4.01
C SER A 162 -2.18 8.20 -3.31
N MET A 163 -1.09 8.60 -3.98
CA MET A 163 0.25 8.52 -3.41
C MET A 163 0.85 9.91 -3.19
N VAL A 164 1.18 10.21 -1.93
CA VAL A 164 1.84 11.48 -1.54
C VAL A 164 3.01 11.20 -0.61
N TRP A 165 2.77 10.52 0.51
CA TRP A 165 3.82 10.18 1.47
C TRP A 165 4.61 8.95 1.04
N GLU A 166 3.92 7.97 0.46
CA GLU A 166 4.42 6.64 0.09
C GLU A 166 5.52 6.65 -0.98
N LEU A 167 5.76 7.79 -1.64
CA LEU A 167 6.73 7.93 -2.74
C LEU A 167 8.06 8.55 -2.31
N ALA A 168 8.21 8.97 -1.06
CA ALA A 168 9.35 9.79 -0.64
C ALA A 168 10.71 9.12 -0.90
N TYR A 169 10.82 7.82 -0.64
CA TYR A 169 12.08 7.05 -0.78
C TYR A 169 11.92 5.72 -1.51
N SER A 170 10.75 5.46 -2.07
CA SER A 170 10.38 4.18 -2.68
C SER A 170 10.84 4.10 -4.13
N GLU A 171 11.27 2.92 -4.57
CA GLU A 171 11.47 2.64 -5.99
C GLU A 171 10.12 2.48 -6.70
N LEU A 172 10.08 2.83 -7.99
CA LEU A 172 8.89 2.72 -8.82
C LEU A 172 9.05 1.67 -9.92
N VAL A 173 8.04 0.81 -10.05
CA VAL A 173 7.87 -0.10 -11.19
C VAL A 173 6.48 0.11 -11.77
N PHE A 174 6.42 0.35 -13.08
CA PHE A 174 5.16 0.52 -13.81
C PHE A 174 4.82 -0.75 -14.58
N ILE A 175 3.56 -1.18 -14.51
CA ILE A 175 3.02 -2.32 -15.25
C ILE A 175 1.83 -1.82 -16.07
N ASP A 176 1.99 -1.81 -17.40
CA ASP A 176 0.95 -1.38 -18.34
C ASP A 176 -0.09 -2.48 -18.58
N LEU A 177 -0.84 -2.82 -17.52
CA LEU A 177 -1.93 -3.79 -17.51
C LEU A 177 -3.08 -3.32 -16.64
N SER A 178 -4.29 -3.74 -17.00
CA SER A 178 -5.48 -3.42 -16.22
C SER A 178 -5.48 -4.16 -14.87
N TRP A 179 -6.11 -3.56 -13.85
CA TRP A 179 -6.38 -4.23 -12.58
C TRP A 179 -7.18 -5.53 -12.74
N TRP A 180 -8.05 -5.59 -13.76
CA TRP A 180 -8.82 -6.78 -14.09
C TRP A 180 -7.95 -7.95 -14.60
N GLU A 181 -6.74 -7.66 -15.05
CA GLU A 181 -5.78 -8.65 -15.57
C GLU A 181 -4.74 -9.07 -14.52
N PHE A 182 -4.71 -8.41 -13.35
CA PHE A 182 -3.69 -8.65 -12.34
C PHE A 182 -3.66 -10.09 -11.82
N ASP A 183 -2.45 -10.65 -11.77
CA ASP A 183 -2.14 -11.91 -11.11
C ASP A 183 -0.80 -11.85 -10.38
N ALA A 184 -0.45 -12.93 -9.66
CA ALA A 184 0.77 -12.98 -8.85
C ALA A 184 2.06 -12.78 -9.65
N SER A 185 2.10 -13.25 -10.91
CA SER A 185 3.31 -13.19 -11.74
C SER A 185 3.70 -11.76 -12.09
N HIS A 186 2.72 -10.87 -12.22
CA HIS A 186 2.96 -9.45 -12.44
C HIS A 186 3.70 -8.79 -11.28
N LEU A 187 3.32 -9.15 -10.04
CA LEU A 187 3.99 -8.64 -8.85
C LEU A 187 5.37 -9.29 -8.66
N GLU A 188 5.50 -10.59 -8.92
CA GLU A 188 6.79 -11.30 -8.94
C GLU A 188 7.77 -10.62 -9.91
N LEU A 189 7.33 -10.31 -11.14
CA LEU A 189 8.16 -9.63 -12.14
C LEU A 189 8.57 -8.21 -11.72
N ALA A 190 7.70 -7.46 -11.05
CA ALA A 190 8.02 -6.12 -10.56
C ALA A 190 9.07 -6.16 -9.44
N ILE A 191 8.94 -7.12 -8.53
CA ILE A 191 9.90 -7.36 -7.46
C ILE A 191 11.24 -7.82 -8.04
N ASP A 192 11.24 -8.68 -9.05
CA ASP A 192 12.46 -9.10 -9.76
C ASP A 192 13.16 -7.94 -10.48
N ASP A 193 12.41 -6.98 -11.04
CA ASP A 193 12.98 -5.78 -11.65
C ASP A 193 13.62 -4.88 -10.58
N PHE A 194 12.94 -4.68 -9.47
CA PHE A 194 13.44 -3.96 -8.31
C PHE A 194 14.76 -4.54 -7.79
N ASN A 195 14.83 -5.85 -7.60
CA ASN A 195 16.02 -6.55 -7.10
C ASN A 195 17.24 -6.43 -8.04
N ARG A 196 17.02 -6.20 -9.33
CA ARG A 196 18.10 -5.99 -10.31
C ARG A 196 18.71 -4.59 -10.26
N ARG A 197 18.05 -3.61 -9.63
CA ARG A 197 18.54 -2.22 -9.54
C ARG A 197 19.55 -2.09 -8.39
N HIS A 198 20.68 -1.45 -8.67
CA HIS A 198 21.65 -1.10 -7.62
C HIS A 198 21.18 0.16 -6.90
N ARG A 199 20.69 0.00 -5.65
CA ARG A 199 20.22 1.15 -4.86
C ARG A 199 21.39 2.08 -4.52
N ARG A 200 21.27 3.35 -4.89
CA ARG A 200 22.14 4.45 -4.43
C ARG A 200 21.31 5.32 -3.49
N PHE A 201 21.28 5.00 -2.20
CA PHE A 201 20.59 5.80 -1.17
C PHE A 201 21.31 7.14 -0.90
N GLY A 202 21.45 7.99 -1.92
CA GLY A 202 22.13 9.29 -1.80
C GLY A 202 23.64 9.20 -1.48
N GLY A 203 24.24 8.02 -1.50
CA GLY A 203 25.68 7.83 -1.37
C GLY A 203 26.39 8.38 -2.60
N LEU A 204 27.28 9.36 -2.41
CA LEU A 204 28.25 9.71 -3.43
C LEU A 204 29.23 8.55 -3.55
N ASP A 205 29.09 7.74 -4.60
CA ASP A 205 30.17 6.85 -5.02
C ASP A 205 31.43 7.72 -5.20
N SER A 206 32.36 7.61 -4.27
CA SER A 206 33.68 8.25 -4.27
C SER A 206 34.76 7.23 -4.50
#